data_AF-A0A846WTJ0-F1
#
_entry.id   AF-A0A846WTJ0-F1
#
_cell.length_a   1.000
_cell.length_b   1.000
_cell.length_c   1.000
_cell.angle_alpha   90.00
_cell.angle_beta   90.00
_cell.angle_gamma   90.00
#
_symmetry.space_group_name_H-M   'P 1'
#
loop_
_entity.id
_entity.type
_entity.pdbx_description
1 polymer ?
#
loop_
_entity_poly.entity_id
_entity_poly.type
_entity_poly.pdbx_seq_one_letter_code
_entity_poly.pdbx_strand_id
1 'polypeptide(L)'
;MILPTPGELLTGVHRELRDQVLSELPPGVATRQMRAALHVLEQVARSWDRQHGYIVSDNADLDETLTTLSQLLGRTRDRSPHDAQMTARAASTDFDEAVEVNIALQTELEKIQREIRHTSTRDARARATLMALHTRMVHRAEYALGVAE
;
A
#
# COMPACT_ATOMS: atom_id res chain seq x y z
N MET A 1 -21.73 -19.75 3.48
CA MET A 1 -21.13 -19.19 4.72
C MET A 1 -20.13 -18.15 4.28
N ILE A 2 -20.28 -16.90 4.73
CA ILE A 2 -19.32 -15.83 4.45
C ILE A 2 -18.21 -16.00 5.49
N LEU A 3 -16.97 -16.27 5.07
CA LEU A 3 -15.84 -16.24 5.99
C LEU A 3 -15.57 -14.78 6.35
N PRO A 4 -15.44 -14.43 7.65
CA PRO A 4 -15.11 -13.08 8.05
C PRO A 4 -13.72 -12.69 7.54
N THR A 5 -13.54 -11.43 7.18
CA THR A 5 -12.21 -10.92 6.83
C THR A 5 -11.30 -10.90 8.07
N PRO A 6 -9.96 -10.90 7.91
CA PRO A 6 -9.08 -10.76 9.05
C PRO A 6 -9.32 -9.46 9.84
N GLY A 7 -9.65 -8.33 9.18
CA GLY A 7 -10.04 -7.09 9.87
C GLY A 7 -11.30 -7.25 10.72
N GLU A 8 -12.31 -7.99 10.24
CA GLU A 8 -13.51 -8.32 11.01
C GLU A 8 -13.20 -9.21 12.22
N LEU A 9 -12.32 -10.21 12.05
CA LEU A 9 -11.86 -11.06 13.16
C LEU A 9 -11.13 -10.25 14.23
N LEU A 10 -10.19 -9.39 13.83
CA LEU A 10 -9.44 -8.52 14.74
C LEU A 10 -10.37 -7.52 15.47
N THR A 11 -11.40 -7.02 14.78
CA THR A 11 -12.44 -6.17 15.38
C THR A 11 -13.25 -6.95 16.43
N GLY A 12 -13.54 -8.23 16.17
CA GLY A 12 -14.17 -9.13 17.14
C GLY A 12 -13.30 -9.33 18.39
N VAL A 13 -12.03 -9.67 18.20
CA VAL A 13 -11.05 -9.85 19.29
C VAL A 13 -10.90 -8.57 20.12
N HIS A 14 -10.79 -7.41 19.47
CA HIS A 14 -10.72 -6.12 20.16
C HIS A 14 -11.93 -5.91 21.09
N ARG A 15 -13.13 -6.21 20.61
CA ARG A 15 -14.37 -6.07 21.38
C ARG A 15 -14.38 -6.98 22.60
N GLU A 16 -14.06 -8.26 22.43
CA GLU A 16 -14.03 -9.21 23.55
C GLU A 16 -12.98 -8.85 24.60
N LEU A 17 -11.77 -8.48 24.18
CA LEU A 17 -10.71 -8.06 25.10
C LEU A 17 -11.10 -6.78 25.85
N ARG A 18 -11.77 -5.84 25.20
CA ARG A 18 -12.25 -4.60 25.84
C ARG A 18 -13.36 -4.88 26.84
N ASP A 19 -14.34 -5.69 26.47
CA ASP A 19 -15.57 -5.85 27.24
C ASP A 19 -15.41 -6.90 28.36
N GLN A 20 -14.60 -7.95 28.16
CA GLN A 20 -14.42 -9.04 29.13
C GLN A 20 -13.09 -8.95 29.91
N VAL A 21 -11.98 -8.57 29.27
CA VAL A 21 -10.66 -8.63 29.93
C VAL A 21 -10.31 -7.30 30.59
N LEU A 22 -10.45 -6.17 29.88
CA LEU A 22 -10.10 -4.86 30.42
C LEU A 22 -10.99 -4.46 31.60
N SER A 23 -12.26 -4.87 31.59
CA SER A 23 -13.23 -4.58 32.65
C SER A 23 -12.91 -5.28 33.97
N GLU A 24 -12.23 -6.43 33.92
CA GLU A 24 -11.85 -7.23 35.09
C GLU A 24 -10.48 -6.84 35.68
N LEU A 25 -9.69 -6.05 34.96
CA LEU A 25 -8.34 -5.68 35.41
C LEU A 25 -8.38 -4.61 36.52
N PRO A 26 -7.58 -4.78 37.59
CA PRO A 26 -7.46 -3.75 38.62
C PRO A 26 -6.76 -2.49 38.07
N PRO A 27 -7.05 -1.30 38.61
CA PRO A 27 -6.38 -0.07 38.19
C PRO A 27 -4.87 -0.19 38.43
N GLY A 28 -4.07 0.09 37.39
CA GLY A 28 -2.62 -0.05 37.47
C GLY A 28 -1.91 -0.12 36.13
N VAL A 29 -0.66 -0.58 36.17
CA VAL A 29 0.22 -0.70 34.99
C VAL A 29 -0.38 -1.65 33.95
N ALA A 30 -0.91 -2.81 34.37
CA ALA A 30 -1.52 -3.80 33.48
C ALA A 30 -2.70 -3.22 32.69
N THR A 31 -3.58 -2.47 33.35
CA THR A 31 -4.71 -1.78 32.70
C THR A 31 -4.26 -0.75 31.67
N ARG A 32 -3.17 -0.01 31.94
CA ARG A 32 -2.60 0.93 30.96
C ARG A 32 -2.00 0.21 29.74
N GLN A 33 -1.27 -0.89 29.97
CA GLN A 33 -0.71 -1.70 28.89
C GLN A 33 -1.81 -2.34 28.04
N MET A 34 -2.87 -2.86 28.67
CA MET A 34 -4.03 -3.42 27.96
C MET A 34 -4.72 -2.36 27.09
N ARG A 35 -4.91 -1.14 27.59
CA ARG A 35 -5.45 -0.04 26.78
C ARG A 35 -4.55 0.32 25.59
N ALA A 36 -3.23 0.34 25.79
CA ALA A 36 -2.29 0.59 24.70
C ALA A 36 -2.34 -0.53 23.64
N ALA A 37 -2.39 -1.79 24.07
CA ALA A 37 -2.51 -2.94 23.17
C ALA A 37 -3.83 -2.92 22.38
N LEU A 38 -4.96 -2.61 23.04
CA LEU A 38 -6.26 -2.45 22.38
C LEU A 38 -6.23 -1.32 21.35
N HIS A 39 -5.59 -0.20 21.66
CA HIS A 39 -5.44 0.89 20.71
C HIS A 39 -4.65 0.45 19.45
N VAL A 40 -3.53 -0.26 19.63
CA VAL A 40 -2.77 -0.81 18.49
C VAL A 40 -3.62 -1.82 17.70
N LEU A 41 -4.33 -2.71 18.38
CA LEU A 41 -5.19 -3.71 17.75
C LEU A 41 -6.32 -3.07 16.92
N GLU A 42 -6.95 -2.02 17.44
CA GLU A 42 -7.96 -1.24 16.71
C GLU A 42 -7.38 -0.61 15.44
N GLN A 43 -6.18 -0.02 15.51
CA GLN A 43 -5.51 0.54 14.33
C GLN A 43 -5.20 -0.52 13.28
N VAL A 44 -4.69 -1.68 13.72
CA VAL A 44 -4.40 -2.81 12.83
C VAL A 44 -5.70 -3.32 12.20
N ALA A 45 -6.76 -3.54 12.98
CA ALA A 45 -8.04 -4.03 12.47
C ALA A 45 -8.64 -3.12 11.38
N ARG A 46 -8.53 -1.79 11.55
CA ARG A 46 -9.03 -0.81 10.57
C ARG A 46 -8.21 -0.74 9.29
N SER A 47 -6.93 -1.05 9.35
CA SER A 47 -6.02 -0.90 8.21
C SER A 47 -5.73 -2.22 7.50
N TRP A 48 -5.92 -3.37 8.15
CA TRP A 48 -5.54 -4.69 7.65
C TRP A 48 -6.12 -4.98 6.26
N ASP A 49 -7.44 -4.89 6.11
CA ASP A 49 -8.11 -5.20 4.83
C ASP A 49 -7.88 -4.10 3.77
N ARG A 50 -7.41 -2.91 4.18
CA ARG A 50 -7.12 -1.79 3.27
C ARG A 50 -5.70 -1.84 2.71
N GLN A 51 -4.75 -2.39 3.45
CA GLN A 51 -3.34 -2.46 3.04
C GLN A 51 -3.14 -3.28 1.76
N HIS A 52 -3.86 -4.39 1.61
CA HIS A 52 -3.79 -5.20 0.40
C HIS A 52 -4.37 -4.46 -0.83
N GLY A 53 -5.57 -3.88 -0.69
CA GLY A 53 -6.15 -3.07 -1.78
C GLY A 53 -5.28 -1.87 -2.15
N TYR A 54 -4.64 -1.26 -1.15
CA TYR A 54 -3.69 -0.16 -1.34
C TYR A 54 -2.50 -0.60 -2.19
N ILE A 55 -1.79 -1.67 -1.82
CA ILE A 55 -0.56 -2.09 -2.50
C ILE A 55 -0.84 -2.55 -3.94
N VAL A 56 -1.96 -3.26 -4.16
CA VAL A 56 -2.38 -3.69 -5.51
C VAL A 56 -2.69 -2.50 -6.40
N SER A 57 -3.40 -1.52 -5.87
CA SER A 57 -3.70 -0.30 -6.63
C SER A 57 -2.42 0.51 -6.90
N ASP A 58 -1.50 0.56 -5.94
CA ASP A 58 -0.22 1.26 -6.10
C ASP A 58 0.64 0.63 -7.19
N ASN A 59 0.67 -0.71 -7.25
CA ASN A 59 1.32 -1.45 -8.31
C ASN A 59 0.74 -1.10 -9.69
N ALA A 60 -0.58 -1.03 -9.81
CA ALA A 60 -1.23 -0.66 -11.07
C ALA A 60 -0.86 0.76 -11.52
N ASP A 61 -0.91 1.73 -10.60
CA ASP A 61 -0.54 3.13 -10.87
C ASP A 61 0.93 3.28 -11.26
N LEU A 62 1.83 2.58 -10.56
CA LEU A 62 3.26 2.56 -10.86
C LEU A 62 3.51 1.94 -12.24
N ASP A 63 2.84 0.83 -12.55
CA ASP A 63 2.99 0.11 -13.80
C ASP A 63 2.53 0.94 -15.02
N GLU A 64 1.38 1.60 -14.91
CA GLU A 64 0.87 2.51 -15.93
C GLU A 64 1.81 3.71 -16.12
N THR A 65 2.29 4.27 -15.01
CA THR A 65 3.19 5.42 -15.02
C THR A 65 4.52 5.08 -15.69
N LEU A 66 5.11 3.94 -15.33
CA LEU A 66 6.36 3.45 -15.93
C LEU A 66 6.19 3.21 -17.42
N THR A 67 5.08 2.60 -17.84
CA THR A 67 4.75 2.41 -19.26
C THR A 67 4.69 3.75 -20.01
N THR A 68 4.01 4.74 -19.44
CA THR A 68 3.91 6.09 -20.01
C THR A 68 5.27 6.78 -20.09
N LEU A 69 6.09 6.66 -19.04
CA LEU A 69 7.43 7.25 -19.01
C LEU A 69 8.36 6.59 -20.02
N SER A 70 8.34 5.27 -20.16
CA SER A 70 9.12 4.56 -21.18
C SER A 70 8.76 5.04 -22.58
N GLN A 71 7.45 5.19 -22.88
CA GLN A 71 7.00 5.73 -24.17
C GLN A 71 7.47 7.16 -24.42
N LEU A 72 7.34 8.05 -23.43
CA LEU A 72 7.79 9.44 -23.54
C LEU A 72 9.30 9.54 -23.77
N LEU A 73 10.07 8.65 -23.15
CA LEU A 73 11.52 8.57 -23.28
C LEU A 73 11.98 7.77 -24.50
N GLY A 74 11.05 7.25 -25.33
CA GLY A 74 11.38 6.46 -26.52
C GLY A 74 12.05 5.12 -26.21
N ARG A 75 11.75 4.53 -25.06
CA ARG A 75 12.35 3.29 -24.57
C ARG A 75 11.37 2.14 -24.61
N THR A 76 11.88 0.96 -24.96
CA THR A 76 11.18 -0.29 -24.70
C THR A 76 11.33 -0.61 -23.22
N ARG A 77 10.21 -0.79 -22.54
CA ARG A 77 10.22 -1.31 -21.18
C ARG A 77 10.57 -2.78 -21.24
N ASP A 78 11.70 -3.15 -20.66
CA ASP A 78 12.13 -4.55 -20.58
C ASP A 78 11.36 -5.21 -19.45
N ARG A 79 10.08 -5.53 -19.72
CA ARG A 79 9.22 -6.22 -18.78
C ARG A 79 9.41 -7.71 -19.01
N SER A 80 10.01 -8.39 -18.04
CA SER A 80 10.10 -9.84 -18.11
C SER A 80 8.67 -10.40 -18.15
N PRO A 81 8.42 -11.49 -18.89
CA PRO A 81 7.15 -12.22 -18.82
C PRO A 81 6.79 -12.59 -17.37
N HIS A 82 7.80 -12.78 -16.52
CA HIS A 82 7.67 -13.01 -15.08
C HIS A 82 7.03 -11.80 -14.37
N ASP A 83 7.46 -10.57 -14.68
CA ASP A 83 6.94 -9.35 -14.06
C ASP A 83 5.47 -9.11 -14.46
N ALA A 84 5.12 -9.37 -15.72
CA ALA A 84 3.74 -9.29 -16.19
C ALA A 84 2.83 -10.32 -15.50
N GLN A 85 3.35 -11.53 -15.26
CA GLN A 85 2.65 -12.58 -14.52
C GLN A 85 2.50 -12.23 -13.03
N MET A 86 3.54 -11.71 -12.39
CA MET A 86 3.50 -11.27 -11.00
C MET A 86 2.54 -10.10 -10.81
N THR A 87 2.44 -9.16 -11.75
CA THR A 87 1.47 -8.05 -11.64
C THR A 87 0.02 -8.56 -11.72
N ALA A 88 -0.23 -9.56 -12.58
CA ALA A 88 -1.53 -10.21 -12.68
C ALA A 88 -1.86 -11.08 -11.45
N ARG A 89 -0.85 -11.68 -10.81
CA ARG A 89 -0.99 -12.50 -9.60
C ARG A 89 -1.09 -11.70 -8.31
N ALA A 90 -0.40 -10.57 -8.22
CA ALA A 90 -0.56 -9.59 -7.15
C ALA A 90 -1.99 -9.05 -7.10
N ALA A 91 -2.67 -8.96 -8.26
CA ALA A 91 -4.10 -8.66 -8.30
C ALA A 91 -5.00 -9.82 -7.79
N SER A 92 -4.43 -11.01 -7.55
CA SER A 92 -5.14 -12.26 -7.24
C SER A 92 -4.77 -12.91 -5.90
N THR A 93 -4.55 -12.15 -4.82
CA THR A 93 -4.74 -12.52 -3.38
C THR A 93 -3.48 -12.63 -2.49
N ASP A 94 -2.25 -12.67 -3.02
CA ASP A 94 -1.05 -12.77 -2.16
C ASP A 94 -0.43 -11.39 -1.85
N PHE A 95 -0.45 -11.01 -0.57
CA PHE A 95 0.10 -9.74 -0.09
C PHE A 95 1.61 -9.67 -0.25
N ASP A 96 2.34 -10.75 0.02
CA ASP A 96 3.80 -10.76 -0.05
C ASP A 96 4.25 -10.61 -1.51
N GLU A 97 3.60 -11.32 -2.44
CA GLU A 97 3.83 -11.15 -3.88
C GLU A 97 3.50 -9.71 -4.33
N ALA A 98 2.42 -9.12 -3.84
CA ALA A 98 2.07 -7.74 -4.16
C ALA A 98 3.11 -6.73 -3.63
N VAL A 99 3.71 -6.97 -2.47
CA VAL A 99 4.80 -6.15 -1.92
C VAL A 99 6.07 -6.30 -2.76
N GLU A 100 6.45 -7.52 -3.14
CA GLU A 100 7.63 -7.75 -3.99
C GLU A 100 7.50 -7.03 -5.34
N VAL A 101 6.33 -7.10 -5.98
CA VAL A 101 6.03 -6.34 -7.21
C VAL A 101 6.17 -4.84 -6.98
N ASN A 102 5.65 -4.32 -5.86
CA ASN A 102 5.73 -2.91 -5.55
C ASN A 102 7.18 -2.43 -5.45
N ILE A 103 8.01 -3.19 -4.72
CA ILE A 103 9.45 -2.89 -4.56
C ILE A 103 10.16 -2.89 -5.91
N ALA A 104 9.86 -3.86 -6.78
CA ALA A 104 10.45 -3.93 -8.12
C ALA A 104 10.07 -2.71 -8.98
N LEU A 105 8.78 -2.33 -8.99
CA LEU A 105 8.28 -1.18 -9.74
C LEU A 105 8.85 0.15 -9.21
N GLN A 106 8.95 0.31 -7.89
CA GLN A 106 9.58 1.49 -7.29
C GLN A 106 11.07 1.59 -7.67
N THR A 107 11.79 0.46 -7.66
CA THR A 107 13.20 0.40 -8.08
C THR A 107 13.36 0.79 -9.55
N GLU A 108 12.45 0.37 -10.42
CA GLU A 108 12.41 0.79 -11.83
C GLU A 108 12.16 2.30 -11.96
N LEU A 109 11.18 2.83 -11.21
CA LEU A 109 10.84 4.24 -11.20
C LEU A 109 12.02 5.11 -10.76
N GLU A 110 12.74 4.71 -9.72
CA GLU A 110 13.93 5.42 -9.25
C GLU A 110 15.05 5.48 -10.30
N LYS A 111 15.22 4.43 -11.11
CA LYS A 111 16.18 4.43 -12.22
C LYS A 111 15.77 5.47 -13.26
N ILE A 112 14.51 5.44 -13.70
CA ILE A 112 13.98 6.39 -14.70
C ILE A 112 14.04 7.83 -14.18
N GLN A 113 13.69 8.07 -12.93
CA GLN A 113 13.76 9.40 -12.31
C GLN A 113 15.18 9.95 -12.30
N ARG A 114 16.19 9.12 -11.97
CA ARG A 114 17.60 9.55 -12.03
C ARG A 114 17.99 9.97 -13.44
N GLU A 115 17.60 9.21 -14.45
CA GLU A 115 17.91 9.53 -15.84
C GLU A 115 17.23 10.80 -16.32
N ILE A 116 15.96 11.02 -15.97
CA ILE A 116 15.23 12.26 -16.26
C ILE A 116 15.94 13.46 -15.62
N ARG A 117 16.47 13.32 -14.39
CA ARG A 117 17.23 14.39 -13.72
C ARG A 117 18.56 14.70 -14.42
N HIS A 118 19.23 13.69 -14.98
CA HIS A 118 20.50 13.87 -15.70
C HIS A 118 20.31 14.40 -17.13
N THR A 119 19.16 14.13 -17.75
CA THR A 119 18.83 14.56 -19.12
C THR A 119 18.19 15.95 -19.08
N SER A 120 18.99 16.95 -18.73
CA SER A 120 18.53 18.32 -18.51
C SER A 120 17.79 18.87 -19.75
N THR A 121 16.57 19.37 -19.53
CA THR A 121 15.76 20.35 -20.32
C THR A 121 14.57 19.96 -21.21
N ARG A 122 14.18 18.70 -21.49
CA ARG A 122 13.04 18.49 -22.44
C ARG A 122 11.76 17.77 -22.02
N ASP A 123 11.71 16.98 -20.96
CA ASP A 123 10.46 16.27 -20.66
C ASP A 123 9.62 16.92 -19.57
N ALA A 124 9.07 18.10 -19.89
CA ALA A 124 7.97 18.68 -19.10
C ALA A 124 6.81 17.68 -18.95
N ARG A 125 6.56 16.85 -19.97
CA ARG A 125 5.55 15.77 -19.93
C ARG A 125 5.92 14.67 -18.93
N ALA A 126 7.16 14.16 -18.95
CA ALA A 126 7.58 13.14 -17.97
C ALA A 126 7.52 13.66 -16.53
N ARG A 127 7.90 14.93 -16.31
CA ARG A 127 7.75 15.59 -15.01
C ARG A 127 6.29 15.71 -14.57
N ALA A 128 5.39 16.09 -15.48
CA ALA A 128 3.96 16.15 -15.20
C ALA A 128 3.39 14.76 -14.86
N THR A 129 3.81 13.71 -15.59
CA THR A 129 3.42 12.32 -15.33
C THR A 129 3.89 11.85 -13.94
N LEU A 130 5.13 12.16 -13.54
CA LEU A 130 5.65 11.86 -12.19
C LEU A 130 4.88 12.59 -11.09
N MET A 131 4.54 13.87 -11.31
CA MET A 131 3.73 14.63 -10.36
C MET A 131 2.32 14.06 -10.23
N ALA A 132 1.69 13.66 -11.33
CA ALA A 132 0.37 13.03 -11.31
C ALA A 132 0.37 11.71 -10.53
N LEU A 133 1.39 10.87 -10.71
CA LEU A 133 1.58 9.66 -9.89
C LEU A 133 1.71 10.03 -8.40
N HIS A 134 2.57 10.99 -8.07
CA HIS A 134 2.77 11.41 -6.69
C HIS A 134 1.47 11.89 -6.03
N THR A 135 0.66 12.69 -6.74
CA THR A 135 -0.66 13.13 -6.25
C THR A 135 -1.60 11.95 -5.97
N ARG A 136 -1.66 10.95 -6.87
CA ARG A 136 -2.49 9.76 -6.66
C ARG A 136 -2.03 8.93 -5.46
N MET A 137 -0.72 8.73 -5.32
CA MET A 137 -0.13 7.98 -4.19
C MET A 137 -0.41 8.66 -2.85
N VAL A 138 -0.22 9.98 -2.75
CA VAL A 138 -0.47 10.75 -1.52
C VAL A 138 -1.95 10.67 -1.11
N HIS A 139 -2.86 10.94 -2.05
CA HIS A 139 -4.30 10.87 -1.78
C HIS A 139 -4.73 9.46 -1.34
N ARG A 140 -4.15 8.42 -1.93
CA ARG A 140 -4.45 7.03 -1.57
C ARG A 140 -3.87 6.64 -0.21
N ALA A 141 -2.69 7.16 0.13
CA ALA A 141 -2.08 6.94 1.45
C ALA A 141 -2.92 7.58 2.55
N GLU A 142 -3.46 8.78 2.32
CA GLU A 142 -4.40 9.45 3.23
C GLU A 142 -5.67 8.61 3.46
N TYR A 143 -6.23 8.02 2.40
CA TYR A 143 -7.39 7.13 2.51
C TYR A 143 -7.07 5.81 3.23
N ALA A 144 -5.93 5.18 2.92
CA ALA A 144 -5.51 3.92 3.55
C ALA A 144 -5.21 4.09 5.06
N LEU A 145 -4.66 5.25 5.44
CA LEU A 145 -4.43 5.63 6.84
C LEU A 145 -5.71 6.09 7.56
N GLY A 146 -6.83 6.26 6.84
CA GLY A 146 -8.10 6.75 7.40
C GLY A 146 -8.06 8.22 7.81
N VAL A 147 -7.22 9.03 7.17
CA VAL A 147 -7.08 10.48 7.39
C VAL A 147 -8.04 11.27 6.49
N ALA A 148 -8.45 10.71 5.36
CA ALA A 148 -9.44 11.26 4.44
C ALA A 148 -10.66 10.32 4.32
N GLU A 149 -11.88 10.91 4.31
CA GLU A 149 -13.16 10.22 4.07
C GLU A 149 -13.54 10.20 2.58
#